data_AF-A0A352S800-F1
#
_entry.id   AF-A0A352S800-F1
#
_cell.length_a   1.000
_cell.length_b   1.000
_cell.length_c   1.000
_cell.angle_alpha   90.00
_cell.angle_beta   90.00
_cell.angle_gamma   90.00
#
_symmetry.space_group_name_H-M   'P 1'
#
loop_
_entity.id
_entity.type
_entity.pdbx_description
1 polymer ?
#
loop_
_entity_poly.entity_id
_entity_poly.type
_entity_poly.pdbx_seq_one_letter_code
_entity_poly.pdbx_strand_id
1 'polypeptide(L)'
;AAHIVHLRRESPFDAGLPAAAPAVLRERLLAQQQGRVEELRHAKYEGILASTPAITVLRGEARFRDTRTLTVATADGGTHEVNFDRCLIATGASPALPPIPGLADTPHW
;
A
#
# COMPACT_ATOMS: atom_id res chain seq x y z
N ALA A 1 2.96 15.57 7.37
CA ALA A 1 2.78 16.04 8.77
C ALA A 1 4.00 16.80 9.29
N ALA A 2 5.20 16.23 9.28
CA ALA A 2 6.43 16.90 9.77
C ALA A 2 6.67 18.28 9.12
N HIS A 3 6.50 18.40 7.81
CA HIS A 3 6.60 19.69 7.10
C HIS A 3 5.62 20.75 7.64
N ILE A 4 4.37 20.38 7.91
CA ILE A 4 3.35 21.32 8.47
C ILE A 4 3.71 21.71 9.92
N VAL A 5 4.26 20.79 10.70
CA VAL A 5 4.74 21.10 12.06
C VAL A 5 5.88 22.11 12.00
N HIS A 6 6.82 21.93 11.07
CA HIS A 6 7.93 22.87 10.86
C HIS A 6 7.41 24.27 10.50
N LEU A 7 6.52 24.39 9.51
CA LEU A 7 5.94 25.68 9.10
C LEU A 7 5.11 26.39 10.19
N ARG A 8 4.56 25.65 11.17
CA ARG A 8 3.81 26.24 12.29
C ARG A 8 4.71 26.69 13.44
N ARG A 9 5.92 26.15 13.52
CA ARG A 9 6.93 26.54 14.52
C ARG A 9 7.70 27.77 14.12
N GLU A 10 7.92 27.97 12.83
CA GLU A 10 8.66 29.11 12.30
C GLU A 10 8.03 29.50 10.95
N SER A 11 7.71 30.78 10.78
CA SER A 11 7.10 31.30 9.56
C SER A 11 7.61 32.71 9.23
N PRO A 12 7.77 33.06 7.94
CA PRO A 12 8.07 34.44 7.53
C PRO A 12 7.03 35.49 7.99
N PHE A 13 5.85 35.04 8.42
CA PHE A 13 4.76 35.91 8.87
C PHE A 13 4.66 36.03 10.40
N ASP A 14 5.64 35.53 11.17
CA ASP A 14 5.57 35.47 12.63
C ASP A 14 5.36 36.85 13.30
N ALA A 15 5.80 37.93 12.65
CA ALA A 15 5.55 39.30 13.10
C ALA A 15 4.06 39.70 13.10
N GLY A 16 3.25 39.09 12.22
CA GLY A 16 1.80 39.31 12.12
C GLY A 16 0.95 38.13 12.62
N LEU A 17 1.53 36.93 12.70
CA LEU A 17 0.88 35.70 13.14
C LEU A 17 1.87 34.87 13.99
N PRO A 18 1.91 35.07 15.31
CA PRO A 18 2.91 34.44 16.16
C PRO A 18 2.93 32.91 16.01
N ALA A 19 4.13 32.34 15.83
CA ALA A 19 4.31 30.90 15.77
C ALA A 19 3.88 30.20 17.07
N ALA A 20 3.42 28.96 16.93
CA ALA A 20 3.07 28.12 18.07
C ALA A 20 3.44 26.67 17.77
N ALA A 21 4.20 26.05 18.68
CA ALA A 21 4.53 24.63 18.57
C ALA A 21 3.23 23.79 18.69
N PRO A 22 2.79 23.10 17.63
CA PRO A 22 1.53 22.37 17.69
C PRO A 22 1.71 21.05 18.43
N ALA A 23 0.70 20.65 19.20
CA ALA A 23 0.59 19.28 19.67
C ALA A 23 0.37 18.33 18.47
N VAL A 24 1.18 17.29 18.37
CA VAL A 24 1.08 16.28 17.30
C VAL A 24 0.32 15.07 17.81
N LEU A 25 -0.93 14.93 17.38
CA LEU A 25 -1.78 13.79 17.71
C LEU A 25 -1.57 12.67 16.69
N ARG A 26 -0.53 11.83 16.88
CA ARG A 26 -0.10 10.81 15.91
C ARG A 26 -1.23 9.84 15.52
N GLU A 27 -2.05 9.41 16.47
CA GLU A 27 -3.17 8.50 16.24
C GLU A 27 -4.21 9.11 15.28
N ARG A 28 -4.55 10.39 15.47
CA ARG A 28 -5.49 11.09 14.58
C ARG A 28 -4.93 11.27 13.18
N LEU A 29 -3.63 11.58 13.07
CA LEU A 29 -2.96 11.66 11.77
C LEU A 29 -2.91 10.30 11.07
N LEU A 30 -2.69 9.21 11.81
CA LEU A 30 -2.73 7.86 11.26
C LEU A 30 -4.12 7.52 10.75
N ALA A 31 -5.15 7.74 11.56
CA ALA A 31 -6.54 7.47 11.20
C ALA A 31 -6.95 8.28 9.96
N GLN A 32 -6.57 9.56 9.89
CA GLN A 32 -6.83 10.40 8.72
C GLN A 32 -6.14 9.86 7.47
N GLN A 33 -4.87 9.47 7.56
CA GLN A 33 -4.13 8.89 6.44
C GLN A 33 -4.76 7.57 5.99
N GLN A 34 -5.06 6.68 6.94
CA GLN A 34 -5.63 5.36 6.67
C GLN A 34 -7.01 5.47 6.03
N GLY A 35 -7.86 6.37 6.53
CA GLY A 35 -9.18 6.61 5.94
C GLY A 35 -9.10 7.05 4.47
N ARG A 36 -8.13 7.91 4.11
CA ARG A 36 -7.90 8.28 2.70
C ARG A 36 -7.39 7.13 1.85
N VAL A 37 -6.52 6.28 2.41
CA VAL A 37 -6.04 5.08 1.71
C VAL A 37 -7.20 4.13 1.42
N GLU A 38 -8.09 3.89 2.38
CA GLU A 38 -9.24 3.01 2.25
C GLU A 38 -10.26 3.54 1.24
N GLU A 39 -10.62 4.83 1.35
CA GLU A 39 -11.52 5.50 0.42
C GLU A 39 -11.04 5.36 -1.03
N LEU A 40 -9.76 5.65 -1.28
CA LEU A 40 -9.19 5.58 -2.64
C LEU A 40 -9.05 4.14 -3.13
N ARG A 41 -8.63 3.21 -2.27
CA ARG A 41 -8.56 1.78 -2.62
C ARG A 41 -9.92 1.27 -3.08
N HIS A 42 -10.96 1.60 -2.33
CA HIS A 42 -12.31 1.17 -2.67
C HIS A 42 -12.79 1.82 -3.96
N ALA A 43 -12.76 3.16 -4.03
CA ALA A 43 -13.33 3.90 -5.14
C ALA A 43 -12.59 3.69 -6.47
N LYS A 44 -11.28 3.45 -6.44
CA LYS A 44 -10.44 3.41 -7.65
C LYS A 44 -9.94 2.02 -8.04
N TYR A 45 -10.15 1.01 -7.20
CA TYR A 45 -9.72 -0.36 -7.50
C TYR A 45 -10.84 -1.35 -7.25
N GLU A 46 -11.23 -1.56 -6.00
CA GLU A 46 -12.17 -2.62 -5.63
C GLU A 46 -13.53 -2.45 -6.31
N GLY A 47 -14.08 -1.23 -6.28
CA GLY A 47 -15.36 -0.90 -6.91
C GLY A 47 -15.32 -1.05 -8.43
N ILE A 48 -14.22 -0.66 -9.07
CA ILE A 48 -14.06 -0.79 -10.54
C ILE A 48 -13.96 -2.26 -10.93
N LEU A 49 -13.14 -3.05 -10.23
CA LEU A 49 -13.01 -4.49 -10.49
C LEU A 49 -14.34 -5.22 -10.27
N ALA A 50 -15.04 -4.93 -9.18
CA ALA A 50 -16.32 -5.57 -8.85
C ALA A 50 -17.45 -5.20 -9.82
N SER A 51 -17.44 -3.98 -10.36
CA SER A 51 -18.48 -3.50 -11.27
C SER A 51 -18.22 -3.80 -12.74
N THR A 52 -17.06 -4.38 -13.09
CA THR A 52 -16.70 -4.70 -14.48
C THR A 52 -16.92 -6.18 -14.77
N PRO A 53 -18.01 -6.59 -15.47
CA PRO A 53 -18.38 -8.00 -15.60
C PRO A 53 -17.34 -8.87 -16.33
N ALA A 54 -16.50 -8.26 -17.16
CA ALA A 54 -15.46 -8.96 -17.92
C ALA A 54 -14.19 -9.26 -17.11
N ILE A 55 -14.10 -8.82 -15.85
CA ILE A 55 -12.94 -9.03 -14.98
C ILE A 55 -13.30 -10.00 -13.86
N THR A 56 -12.54 -11.07 -13.74
CA THR A 56 -12.61 -11.98 -12.58
C THR A 56 -11.41 -11.75 -11.68
N VAL A 57 -11.66 -11.46 -10.39
CA VAL A 57 -10.60 -11.30 -9.38
C VAL A 57 -10.44 -12.60 -8.61
N LEU A 58 -9.26 -13.19 -8.68
CA LEU A 58 -8.88 -14.35 -7.88
C LEU A 58 -7.86 -13.92 -6.81
N ARG A 59 -8.22 -14.10 -5.53
CA ARG A 59 -7.36 -13.72 -4.40
C ARG A 59 -6.43 -14.87 -4.02
N GLY A 60 -5.16 -14.77 -4.41
CA GLY A 60 -4.14 -15.75 -4.08
C GLY A 60 -2.77 -15.39 -4.65
N GLU A 61 -1.80 -16.26 -4.40
CA GLU A 61 -0.46 -16.14 -4.96
C GLU A 61 -0.34 -16.98 -6.23
N ALA A 62 -0.08 -16.32 -7.36
CA ALA A 62 0.02 -16.96 -8.67
C ALA A 62 1.47 -17.29 -9.03
N ARG A 63 1.70 -18.49 -9.56
CA ARG A 63 2.98 -18.92 -10.16
C ARG A 63 2.73 -19.60 -11.51
N PHE A 64 3.64 -19.43 -12.46
CA PHE A 64 3.57 -20.18 -13.72
C PHE A 64 3.76 -21.66 -13.46
N ARG A 65 2.81 -22.47 -13.95
CA ARG A 65 2.98 -23.91 -14.09
C ARG A 65 3.75 -24.23 -15.36
N ASP A 66 3.38 -23.54 -16.43
CA ASP A 66 3.97 -23.63 -17.76
C ASP A 66 3.72 -22.34 -18.55
N THR A 67 4.01 -22.32 -19.85
CA THR A 67 3.91 -21.13 -20.71
C THR A 67 2.50 -20.57 -20.91
N ARG A 68 1.43 -21.31 -20.56
CA ARG A 68 0.02 -20.91 -20.75
C ARG A 68 -0.89 -21.15 -19.55
N THR A 69 -0.33 -21.61 -18.43
CA THR A 69 -1.11 -21.91 -17.23
C THR A 69 -0.44 -21.37 -15.97
N LEU A 70 -1.23 -20.71 -15.13
CA LEU A 70 -0.85 -20.34 -13.75
C LEU A 70 -1.48 -21.34 -12.77
N THR A 71 -0.78 -21.62 -11.68
CA THR A 71 -1.39 -22.15 -10.45
C THR A 71 -1.51 -21.01 -9.44
N VAL A 72 -2.66 -20.89 -8.79
CA VAL A 72 -2.94 -19.85 -7.79
C VAL A 72 -3.25 -20.51 -6.46
N ALA A 73 -2.38 -20.29 -5.48
CA ALA A 73 -2.57 -20.75 -4.11
C ALA A 73 -3.44 -19.74 -3.35
N THR A 74 -4.57 -20.19 -2.79
CA THR A 74 -5.53 -19.34 -2.08
C THR A 74 -5.31 -19.42 -0.57
N ALA A 75 -5.75 -18.38 0.15
CA ALA A 75 -5.53 -18.28 1.60
C ALA A 75 -6.25 -19.36 2.43
N ASP A 76 -7.29 -19.99 1.86
CA ASP A 76 -7.99 -21.14 2.42
C ASP A 76 -7.28 -22.48 2.17
N GLY A 77 -6.07 -22.46 1.61
CA GLY A 77 -5.27 -23.65 1.30
C GLY A 77 -5.63 -24.32 -0.03
N GLY A 78 -6.56 -23.74 -0.79
CA GLY A 78 -6.92 -24.20 -2.13
C GLY A 78 -5.86 -23.93 -3.18
N THR A 79 -6.02 -24.56 -4.35
CA THR A 79 -5.23 -24.26 -5.55
C THR A 79 -6.14 -24.24 -6.78
N HIS A 80 -6.03 -23.18 -7.58
CA HIS A 80 -6.76 -23.04 -8.85
C HIS A 80 -5.79 -23.01 -10.02
N GLU A 81 -6.15 -23.66 -11.12
CA GLU A 81 -5.45 -23.49 -12.40
C GLU A 81 -6.14 -22.40 -13.23
N VAL A 82 -5.33 -21.51 -13.82
CA VAL A 82 -5.81 -20.43 -14.69
C VAL A 82 -5.09 -20.54 -16.03
N ASN A 83 -5.84 -20.92 -17.07
CA ASN A 83 -5.35 -20.94 -18.43
C ASN A 83 -5.49 -19.55 -19.07
N PHE A 84 -4.53 -19.17 -19.91
CA PHE A 84 -4.56 -17.87 -20.60
C PHE A 84 -3.98 -17.95 -22.01
N ASP A 85 -4.46 -17.08 -22.90
CA ASP A 85 -3.84 -16.87 -24.21
C ASP A 85 -2.64 -15.93 -24.13
N ARG A 86 -2.72 -14.92 -23.25
CA ARG A 86 -1.69 -13.92 -22.98
C ARG A 86 -1.65 -13.61 -21.49
N CYS A 87 -0.46 -13.29 -20.97
CA CYS A 87 -0.26 -12.94 -19.57
C CYS A 87 0.50 -11.61 -19.47
N LEU A 88 0.06 -10.74 -18.57
CA LEU A 88 0.78 -9.54 -18.14
C LEU A 88 1.28 -9.78 -16.71
N ILE A 89 2.60 -9.68 -16.50
CA ILE A 89 3.21 -9.77 -15.17
C ILE A 89 3.37 -8.35 -14.62
N ALA A 90 2.62 -8.03 -13.56
CA ALA A 90 2.60 -6.72 -12.92
C ALA A 90 2.74 -6.85 -11.38
N THR A 91 3.69 -7.66 -10.91
CA THR A 91 3.88 -8.02 -9.48
C THR A 91 4.58 -6.95 -8.63
N GLY A 92 4.97 -5.82 -9.22
CA GLY A 92 5.62 -4.73 -8.50
C GLY A 92 7.03 -5.07 -8.01
N ALA A 93 7.42 -4.52 -6.86
CA ALA A 93 8.72 -4.70 -6.22
C ALA A 93 8.60 -4.62 -4.70
N SER A 94 9.67 -4.97 -3.99
CA SER A 94 9.76 -4.87 -2.53
C SER A 94 11.04 -4.12 -2.12
N PRO A 95 11.06 -3.43 -0.96
CA PRO A 95 12.26 -2.77 -0.46
C PRO A 95 13.43 -3.77 -0.33
N ALA A 96 14.62 -3.38 -0.77
CA ALA A 96 15.82 -4.16 -0.56
C ALA A 96 16.23 -4.10 0.92
N LEU A 97 16.55 -5.26 1.51
CA LEU A 97 17.14 -5.33 2.84
C LEU A 97 18.67 -5.33 2.71
N PRO A 98 19.37 -4.26 3.14
CA PRO A 98 20.82 -4.24 3.07
C PRO A 98 21.42 -5.25 4.08
N PRO A 99 22.55 -5.89 3.77
CA PRO A 99 23.18 -6.89 4.63
C PRO A 99 23.96 -6.24 5.78
N ILE A 100 23.29 -5.39 6.56
CA ILE A 100 23.85 -4.75 7.75
C ILE A 100 23.74 -5.76 8.90
N PRO A 101 24.85 -6.14 9.56
CA PRO A 101 24.81 -7.08 10.68
C PRO A 101 23.80 -6.65 11.75
N GLY A 102 22.91 -7.57 12.15
CA GLY A 102 21.86 -7.35 13.14
C GLY A 102 20.57 -6.71 12.61
N LEU A 103 20.54 -6.18 11.39
CA LEU A 103 19.32 -5.54 10.84
C LEU A 103 18.20 -6.55 10.59
N ALA A 104 18.54 -7.74 10.09
CA ALA A 104 17.55 -8.77 9.77
C ALA A 104 16.76 -9.24 11.00
N ASP A 105 17.41 -9.23 12.16
CA ASP A 105 16.83 -9.69 13.43
C ASP A 105 16.20 -8.55 14.24
N THR A 106 16.37 -7.29 13.79
CA THR A 106 15.81 -6.12 14.47
C THR A 106 14.42 -5.83 13.93
N PRO A 107 13.38 -5.73 14.78
CA PRO A 107 12.06 -5.27 14.37
C PRO A 107 12.18 -3.86 13.78
N HIS A 108 11.89 -3.75 12.48
CA HIS A 108 12.01 -2.51 11.73
C HIS A 108 10.65 -2.07 11.20
N TRP A 109 9.72 -1.80 12.12
CA TRP A 109 8.44 -1.12 11.86
C TRP A 109 7.73 -0.80 13.18
#